data_AF-A0A4U3AGC3-F1
#
_entry.id   AF-A0A4U3AGC3-F1
#
_cell.length_a   1.000
_cell.length_b   1.000
_cell.length_c   1.000
_cell.angle_alpha   90.00
_cell.angle_beta   90.00
_cell.angle_gamma   90.00
#
_symmetry.space_group_name_H-M   'P 1'
#
loop_
_entity.id
_entity.type
_entity.pdbx_description
1 polymer ?
#
loop_
_entity_poly.entity_id
_entity_poly.type
_entity_poly.pdbx_seq_one_letter_code
_entity_poly.pdbx_strand_id
1 'polypeptide(L)'
;MKRFVLTAVTVFVISLIAACSATTNTTNDHKNMDDKKTTQTETATKPLKVVKGPEVTLVAKEEKQKISNGVIVPVWTFNGSSPGPEIRVKKGKKVKVTLKNELSAPVSIHWHGYPVPNNMDGIPGVTQDAVEPGTSFTYEFEANVPGTYWYHSHQDSVNQLDRGLYGALIVEDTNEKYDKDYTLMLDEWVTDKEEINK
;
A
#
# COMPACT_ATOMS: atom_id res chain seq x y z
N MET A 1 -62.58 48.71 36.81
CA MET A 1 -62.41 50.18 36.94
C MET A 1 -60.93 50.52 36.74
N LYS A 2 -60.61 51.49 35.85
CA LYS A 2 -59.34 52.26 35.68
C LYS A 2 -58.07 51.44 35.31
N ARG A 3 -57.54 51.43 34.06
CA ARG A 3 -56.75 52.43 33.27
C ARG A 3 -55.53 53.03 34.02
N PHE A 4 -54.30 52.89 33.48
CA PHE A 4 -53.24 53.91 33.21
C PHE A 4 -51.96 53.21 32.64
N VAL A 5 -51.61 53.35 31.34
CA VAL A 5 -50.60 54.27 30.70
C VAL A 5 -49.14 53.81 30.92
N LEU A 6 -48.48 53.22 29.91
CA LEU A 6 -47.60 53.82 28.86
C LEU A 6 -46.17 54.17 29.34
N THR A 7 -45.15 53.43 28.88
CA THR A 7 -44.00 54.03 28.18
C THR A 7 -43.25 52.97 27.38
N ALA A 8 -43.16 53.22 26.07
CA ALA A 8 -42.34 52.48 25.13
C ALA A 8 -40.95 53.14 25.04
N VAL A 9 -39.89 52.33 24.94
CA VAL A 9 -38.63 52.77 24.33
C VAL A 9 -38.33 51.80 23.20
N THR A 10 -38.58 52.29 21.98
CA THR A 10 -38.21 51.69 20.72
C THR A 10 -36.74 51.96 20.44
N VAL A 11 -35.94 50.93 20.19
CA VAL A 11 -34.70 51.05 19.42
C VAL A 11 -34.89 50.26 18.14
N PHE A 12 -34.89 51.01 17.05
CA PHE A 12 -35.04 50.55 15.68
C PHE A 12 -33.64 50.23 15.14
N VAL A 13 -33.38 48.98 14.77
CA VAL A 13 -32.29 48.69 13.81
C VAL A 13 -32.86 47.76 12.75
N ILE A 14 -32.93 48.30 11.55
CA ILE A 14 -33.38 47.67 10.33
C ILE A 14 -32.23 46.79 9.82
N SER A 15 -32.50 45.52 9.54
CA SER A 15 -31.73 44.76 8.55
C SER A 15 -32.69 43.99 7.67
N LEU A 16 -32.69 44.37 6.39
CA LEU A 16 -33.57 43.87 5.34
C LEU A 16 -33.34 42.38 5.08
N ILE A 17 -34.44 41.63 5.02
CA ILE A 17 -34.49 40.31 4.40
C ILE A 17 -34.74 40.53 2.91
N ALA A 18 -33.76 40.20 2.08
CA ALA A 18 -33.96 40.02 0.64
C ALA A 18 -33.59 38.58 0.28
N ALA A 19 -34.62 37.75 0.12
CA ALA A 19 -34.50 36.45 -0.53
C ALA A 19 -34.54 36.66 -2.05
N CYS A 20 -33.54 36.14 -2.76
CA CYS A 20 -33.64 35.81 -4.19
C CYS A 20 -32.66 34.65 -4.50
N SER A 21 -33.22 33.51 -4.89
CA SER A 21 -32.48 32.40 -5.51
C SER A 21 -31.99 32.82 -6.89
N ALA A 22 -30.72 32.52 -7.22
CA ALA A 22 -30.26 32.45 -8.59
C ALA A 22 -29.08 31.48 -8.69
N THR A 23 -29.27 30.41 -9.46
CA THR A 23 -28.25 29.48 -9.92
C THR A 23 -27.15 30.23 -10.68
N THR A 24 -25.89 30.03 -10.29
CA THR A 24 -24.73 30.41 -11.11
C THR A 24 -23.85 29.19 -11.35
N ASN A 25 -23.97 28.62 -12.54
CA ASN A 25 -22.92 27.84 -13.18
C ASN A 25 -21.63 28.66 -13.13
N THR A 26 -20.65 28.21 -12.37
CA THR A 26 -19.30 28.79 -12.40
C THR A 26 -18.40 27.76 -13.06
N THR A 27 -18.00 28.08 -14.29
CA THR A 27 -16.90 27.47 -15.01
C THR A 27 -15.64 27.59 -14.15
N ASN A 28 -14.98 26.46 -13.86
CA ASN A 28 -13.66 26.46 -13.23
C ASN A 28 -12.64 27.04 -14.22
N ASP A 29 -12.29 28.32 -14.04
CA ASP A 29 -11.18 28.96 -14.72
C ASP A 29 -9.88 28.55 -14.01
N HIS A 30 -9.11 27.64 -14.63
CA HIS A 30 -7.81 27.21 -14.15
C HIS A 30 -6.75 28.27 -14.47
N LYS A 31 -6.67 29.33 -13.67
CA LYS A 31 -5.57 30.31 -13.74
C LYS A 31 -5.08 30.72 -12.37
N ASN A 32 -4.19 29.89 -11.82
CA ASN A 32 -2.94 30.30 -11.17
C ASN A 32 -2.29 29.08 -10.52
N MET A 33 -1.36 28.45 -11.24
CA MET A 33 -0.25 27.74 -10.60
C MET A 33 0.99 28.56 -10.89
N ASP A 34 1.35 29.44 -9.94
CA ASP A 34 2.69 29.98 -9.88
C ASP A 34 3.62 28.83 -9.43
N ASP A 35 4.16 28.11 -10.42
CA ASP A 35 5.15 27.07 -10.22
C ASP A 35 6.46 27.68 -9.74
N LYS A 36 6.63 27.72 -8.41
CA LYS A 36 7.96 27.78 -7.83
C LYS A 36 8.64 26.45 -8.12
N LYS A 37 9.30 26.35 -9.27
CA LYS A 37 10.13 25.21 -9.68
C LYS A 37 11.26 24.98 -8.68
N THR A 38 10.92 24.26 -7.62
CA THR A 38 11.91 23.63 -6.75
C THR A 38 12.42 22.45 -7.56
N THR A 39 13.60 22.58 -8.16
CA THR A 39 14.32 21.45 -8.74
C THR A 39 14.72 20.53 -7.59
N GLN A 40 13.77 19.73 -7.09
CA GLN A 40 14.08 18.55 -6.34
C GLN A 40 14.60 17.56 -7.36
N THR A 41 15.88 17.20 -7.25
CA THR A 41 16.39 16.02 -7.92
C THR A 41 15.68 14.83 -7.27
N GLU A 42 14.50 14.48 -7.78
CA GLU A 42 13.81 13.25 -7.40
C GLU A 42 14.78 12.12 -7.65
N THR A 43 15.27 11.52 -6.57
CA THR A 43 16.14 10.36 -6.66
C THR A 43 15.25 9.25 -7.18
N ALA A 44 15.45 8.86 -8.44
CA ALA A 44 14.74 7.75 -9.05
C ALA A 44 14.68 6.58 -8.06
N THR A 45 13.46 6.10 -7.80
CA THR A 45 13.20 4.91 -7.00
C THR A 45 14.12 3.80 -7.49
N LYS A 46 14.88 3.19 -6.58
CA LYS A 46 15.76 2.08 -6.95
C LYS A 46 14.89 0.97 -7.57
N PRO A 47 15.32 0.36 -8.68
CA PRO A 47 14.55 -0.72 -9.28
C PRO A 47 14.40 -1.88 -8.29
N LEU A 48 13.23 -2.53 -8.31
CA LEU A 48 12.97 -3.71 -7.50
C LEU A 48 14.00 -4.79 -7.81
N LYS A 49 14.43 -5.51 -6.78
CA LYS A 49 15.28 -6.69 -6.97
C LYS A 49 14.43 -7.78 -7.63
N VAL A 50 14.77 -8.15 -8.85
CA VAL A 50 14.07 -9.24 -9.56
C VAL A 50 14.71 -10.57 -9.21
N VAL A 51 13.91 -11.52 -8.74
CA VAL A 51 14.27 -12.92 -8.57
C VAL A 51 13.56 -13.74 -9.63
N LYS A 52 14.33 -14.37 -10.51
CA LYS A 52 13.81 -15.18 -11.62
C LYS A 52 13.86 -16.65 -11.28
N GLY A 53 12.80 -17.36 -11.66
CA GLY A 53 12.74 -18.82 -11.59
C GLY A 53 11.65 -19.33 -10.65
N PRO A 54 11.43 -20.66 -10.63
CA PRO A 54 10.37 -21.26 -9.85
C PRO A 54 10.68 -21.36 -8.35
N GLU A 55 11.95 -21.31 -7.95
CA GLU A 55 12.35 -21.49 -6.55
C GLU A 55 12.89 -20.19 -5.96
N VAL A 56 12.28 -19.74 -4.87
CA VAL A 56 12.65 -18.48 -4.20
C VAL A 56 12.67 -18.71 -2.69
N THR A 57 13.63 -18.12 -1.99
CA THR A 57 13.57 -17.96 -0.54
C THR A 57 13.29 -16.49 -0.22
N LEU A 58 12.26 -16.25 0.57
CA LEU A 58 11.92 -14.95 1.14
C LEU A 58 12.20 -14.99 2.64
N VAL A 59 13.03 -14.08 3.12
CA VAL A 59 13.35 -13.90 4.53
C VAL A 59 12.61 -12.68 5.03
N ALA A 60 11.63 -12.89 5.92
CA ALA A 60 10.94 -11.81 6.62
C ALA A 60 11.84 -11.32 7.76
N LYS A 61 12.23 -10.05 7.74
CA LYS A 61 13.14 -9.46 8.74
C LYS A 61 12.99 -7.95 8.87
N GLU A 62 13.43 -7.41 10.00
CA GLU A 62 13.47 -5.96 10.23
C GLU A 62 14.62 -5.29 9.51
N GLU A 63 14.37 -4.11 8.95
CA GLU A 63 15.36 -3.26 8.31
C GLU A 63 15.04 -1.78 8.56
N LYS A 64 15.93 -0.90 8.10
CA LYS A 64 15.67 0.54 8.02
C LYS A 64 15.67 0.98 6.57
N GLN A 65 14.62 1.65 6.15
CA GLN A 65 14.49 2.17 4.79
C GLN A 65 14.59 3.69 4.78
N LYS A 66 15.46 4.21 3.92
CA LYS A 66 15.51 5.63 3.61
C LYS A 66 14.50 5.93 2.52
N ILE A 67 13.52 6.77 2.83
CA ILE A 67 12.52 7.27 1.89
C ILE A 67 12.88 8.71 1.45
N SER A 68 11.95 9.41 0.80
CA SER A 68 12.15 10.78 0.29
C SER A 68 12.60 11.75 1.40
N ASN A 69 13.30 12.82 0.99
CA ASN A 69 13.84 13.86 1.89
C ASN A 69 14.80 13.37 2.99
N GLY A 70 15.26 12.12 2.89
CA GLY A 70 16.21 11.53 3.83
C GLY A 70 15.60 11.02 5.13
N VAL A 71 14.27 10.94 5.22
CA VAL A 71 13.58 10.28 6.33
C VAL A 71 13.95 8.79 6.32
N ILE A 72 14.19 8.24 7.51
CA ILE A 72 14.49 6.81 7.71
C ILE A 72 13.35 6.24 8.55
N VAL A 73 12.68 5.22 8.02
CA VAL A 73 11.59 4.51 8.70
C VAL A 73 12.01 3.08 9.04
N PRO A 74 11.60 2.54 10.20
CA PRO A 74 11.70 1.11 10.46
C PRO A 74 10.73 0.37 9.54
N VAL A 75 11.20 -0.72 8.93
CA VAL A 75 10.39 -1.53 8.01
C VAL A 75 10.57 -3.01 8.31
N TRP A 76 9.55 -3.78 7.99
CA TRP A 76 9.64 -5.22 7.85
C TRP A 76 9.71 -5.55 6.37
N THR A 77 10.65 -6.41 6.00
CA THR A 77 11.01 -6.63 4.60
C THR A 77 10.97 -8.09 4.26
N PHE A 78 10.75 -8.39 2.98
CA PHE A 78 11.20 -9.64 2.39
C PHE A 78 12.56 -9.42 1.74
N ASN A 79 13.58 -10.17 2.16
CA ASN A 79 14.94 -10.11 1.62
C ASN A 79 15.64 -8.73 1.71
N GLY A 80 15.28 -7.91 2.69
CA GLY A 80 16.00 -6.68 3.01
C GLY A 80 15.55 -5.41 2.26
N SER A 81 14.42 -5.46 1.54
CA SER A 81 13.83 -4.28 0.90
C SER A 81 12.31 -4.25 1.08
N SER A 82 11.74 -3.03 1.07
CA SER A 82 10.31 -2.80 0.90
C SER A 82 10.09 -1.80 -0.25
N PRO A 83 9.42 -2.15 -1.34
CA PRO A 83 8.80 -3.44 -1.60
C PRO A 83 9.84 -4.58 -1.63
N GLY A 84 9.39 -5.79 -1.33
CA GLY A 84 10.16 -7.02 -1.44
C GLY A 84 10.58 -7.32 -2.88
N PRO A 85 11.38 -8.38 -3.09
CA PRO A 85 11.83 -8.75 -4.42
C PRO A 85 10.65 -9.07 -5.34
N GLU A 86 10.72 -8.61 -6.58
CA GLU A 86 9.80 -9.07 -7.61
C GLU A 86 10.10 -10.53 -7.95
N ILE A 87 9.11 -11.39 -7.79
CA ILE A 87 9.19 -12.79 -8.21
C ILE A 87 8.72 -12.87 -9.65
N ARG A 88 9.60 -13.29 -10.57
CA ARG A 88 9.25 -13.58 -11.96
C ARG A 88 9.37 -15.06 -12.28
N VAL A 89 8.27 -15.65 -12.72
CA VAL A 89 8.22 -17.06 -13.12
C VAL A 89 7.53 -17.19 -14.48
N LYS A 90 8.02 -18.12 -15.31
CA LYS A 90 7.38 -18.42 -16.60
C LYS A 90 6.16 -19.31 -16.42
N LYS A 91 5.17 -19.16 -17.30
CA LYS A 91 4.01 -20.06 -17.37
C LYS A 91 4.41 -21.54 -17.38
N GLY A 92 3.64 -22.37 -16.69
CA GLY A 92 3.78 -23.83 -16.66
C GLY A 92 4.89 -24.34 -15.73
N LYS A 93 5.44 -23.48 -14.88
CA LYS A 93 6.42 -23.89 -13.85
C LYS A 93 5.72 -24.19 -12.53
N LYS A 94 6.20 -25.22 -11.83
CA LYS A 94 5.85 -25.44 -10.42
C LYS A 94 6.67 -24.48 -9.57
N VAL A 95 6.01 -23.54 -8.91
CA VAL A 95 6.61 -22.55 -8.02
C VAL A 95 6.80 -23.16 -6.64
N LYS A 96 7.92 -22.83 -6.00
CA LYS A 96 8.27 -23.17 -4.62
C LYS A 96 8.86 -21.94 -3.94
N VAL A 97 8.11 -21.33 -3.02
CA VAL A 97 8.60 -20.17 -2.25
C VAL A 97 8.74 -20.55 -0.78
N THR A 98 9.96 -20.53 -0.28
CA THR A 98 10.25 -20.77 1.14
C THR A 98 10.26 -19.45 1.87
N LEU A 99 9.29 -19.24 2.75
CA LEU A 99 9.29 -18.15 3.72
C LEU A 99 10.10 -18.57 4.95
N LYS A 100 11.12 -17.79 5.32
CA LYS A 100 11.83 -17.87 6.59
C LYS A 100 11.46 -16.66 7.44
N ASN A 101 11.04 -16.89 8.67
CA ASN A 101 10.66 -15.80 9.57
C ASN A 101 11.80 -15.48 10.55
N GLU A 102 12.46 -14.34 10.37
CA GLU A 102 13.45 -13.79 11.31
C GLU A 102 12.89 -12.64 12.16
N LEU A 103 11.61 -12.30 11.99
CA LEU A 103 10.91 -11.33 12.83
C LEU A 103 10.56 -11.95 14.19
N SER A 104 10.28 -11.09 15.17
CA SER A 104 9.77 -11.51 16.49
C SER A 104 8.26 -11.78 16.50
N ALA A 105 7.57 -11.59 15.39
CA ALA A 105 6.13 -11.79 15.24
C ALA A 105 5.83 -12.88 14.18
N PRO A 106 4.71 -13.61 14.31
CA PRO A 106 4.27 -14.54 13.29
C PRO A 106 3.89 -13.80 12.00
N VAL A 107 4.15 -14.44 10.86
CA VAL A 107 3.84 -13.91 9.53
C VAL A 107 3.28 -14.99 8.60
N SER A 108 2.69 -14.59 7.49
CA SER A 108 2.33 -15.49 6.39
C SER A 108 2.58 -14.79 5.05
N ILE A 109 2.30 -15.45 3.93
CA ILE A 109 2.24 -14.82 2.60
C ILE A 109 0.94 -15.23 1.94
N HIS A 110 0.10 -14.25 1.62
CA HIS A 110 -1.04 -14.41 0.72
C HIS A 110 -0.64 -14.01 -0.71
N TRP A 111 -1.15 -14.75 -1.71
CA TRP A 111 -0.84 -14.60 -3.13
C TRP A 111 -1.98 -13.87 -3.84
N HIS A 112 -2.03 -12.56 -3.65
CA HIS A 112 -3.20 -11.76 -3.98
C HIS A 112 -3.57 -11.82 -5.47
N GLY A 113 -4.77 -12.36 -5.71
CA GLY A 113 -5.34 -12.55 -7.05
C GLY A 113 -4.83 -13.78 -7.80
N TYR A 114 -3.82 -14.49 -7.29
CA TYR A 114 -3.27 -15.67 -7.96
C TYR A 114 -3.98 -16.95 -7.50
N PRO A 115 -4.42 -17.84 -8.40
CA PRO A 115 -5.12 -19.06 -8.03
C PRO A 115 -4.15 -20.11 -7.49
N VAL A 116 -3.98 -20.16 -6.18
CA VAL A 116 -3.21 -21.19 -5.47
C VAL A 116 -4.13 -22.27 -4.89
N PRO A 117 -3.61 -23.49 -4.59
CA PRO A 117 -4.33 -24.45 -3.75
C PRO A 117 -4.72 -23.83 -2.42
N ASN A 118 -5.87 -24.21 -1.86
CA ASN A 118 -6.40 -23.61 -0.63
C ASN A 118 -5.36 -23.59 0.51
N ASN A 119 -4.65 -24.69 0.74
CA ASN A 119 -3.61 -24.82 1.77
C ASN A 119 -2.31 -24.05 1.51
N MET A 120 -2.27 -23.23 0.46
CA MET A 120 -1.14 -22.37 0.08
C MET A 120 -1.56 -20.89 0.02
N ASP A 121 -2.80 -20.58 0.42
CA ASP A 121 -3.38 -19.24 0.31
C ASP A 121 -2.89 -18.27 1.40
N GLY A 122 -2.26 -18.76 2.46
CA GLY A 122 -1.59 -17.87 3.41
C GLY A 122 -2.47 -17.20 4.45
N ILE A 123 -3.69 -17.68 4.69
CA ILE A 123 -4.63 -17.12 5.68
C ILE A 123 -4.51 -17.91 6.99
N PRO A 124 -3.84 -17.37 8.02
CA PRO A 124 -3.63 -18.12 9.25
C PRO A 124 -4.93 -18.44 9.99
N GLY A 125 -5.04 -19.66 10.53
CA GLY A 125 -6.24 -20.15 11.21
C GLY A 125 -7.38 -20.56 10.27
N VAL A 126 -7.22 -20.38 8.95
CA VAL A 126 -8.22 -20.78 7.93
C VAL A 126 -7.61 -21.77 6.96
N THR A 127 -6.52 -21.41 6.31
CA THR A 127 -5.90 -22.24 5.26
C THR A 127 -4.58 -22.86 5.66
N GLN A 128 -3.91 -22.29 6.66
CA GLN A 128 -2.66 -22.78 7.26
C GLN A 128 -2.46 -22.18 8.65
N ASP A 129 -1.44 -22.61 9.37
CA ASP A 129 -0.93 -21.89 10.54
C ASP A 129 0.00 -20.75 10.10
N ALA A 130 0.17 -19.75 10.97
CA ALA A 130 1.15 -18.70 10.76
C ALA A 130 2.58 -19.26 10.86
N VAL A 131 3.53 -18.65 10.16
CA VAL A 131 4.94 -18.98 10.25
C VAL A 131 5.52 -18.29 11.47
N GLU A 132 5.72 -19.06 12.53
CA GLU A 132 6.24 -18.56 13.81
C GLU A 132 7.69 -18.04 13.70
N PRO A 133 8.11 -17.13 14.60
CA PRO A 133 9.49 -16.65 14.69
C PRO A 133 10.53 -17.78 14.66
N GLY A 134 11.56 -17.65 13.83
CA GLY A 134 12.64 -18.63 13.67
C GLY A 134 12.27 -19.87 12.86
N THR A 135 11.03 -19.98 12.37
CA THR A 135 10.57 -21.13 11.60
C THR A 135 10.46 -20.81 10.10
N SER A 136 10.00 -21.79 9.31
CA SER A 136 9.84 -21.62 7.88
C SER A 136 8.63 -22.40 7.35
N PHE A 137 8.06 -21.90 6.27
CA PHE A 137 7.00 -22.57 5.52
C PHE A 137 7.30 -22.50 4.02
N THR A 138 6.89 -23.51 3.27
CA THR A 138 7.10 -23.55 1.82
C THR A 138 5.77 -23.57 1.09
N TYR A 139 5.54 -22.54 0.29
CA TYR A 139 4.41 -22.41 -0.61
C TYR A 139 4.70 -23.13 -1.92
N GLU A 140 3.78 -23.98 -2.39
CA GLU A 140 3.91 -24.68 -3.67
C GLU A 140 2.64 -24.54 -4.52
N PHE A 141 2.77 -24.04 -5.75
CA PHE A 141 1.65 -23.89 -6.68
C PHE A 141 2.11 -23.91 -8.14
N GLU A 142 1.18 -24.04 -9.08
CA GLU A 142 1.49 -24.01 -10.51
C GLU A 142 1.31 -22.61 -11.10
N ALA A 143 2.32 -22.11 -11.80
CA ALA A 143 2.33 -20.84 -12.51
C ALA A 143 1.57 -20.95 -13.86
N ASN A 144 0.27 -21.23 -13.88
CA ASN A 144 -0.49 -21.48 -15.12
C ASN A 144 -1.23 -20.26 -15.69
N VAL A 145 -1.41 -19.19 -14.91
CA VAL A 145 -2.17 -18.00 -15.33
C VAL A 145 -1.20 -16.82 -15.47
N PRO A 146 -0.80 -16.44 -16.70
CA PRO A 146 0.04 -15.28 -16.91
C PRO A 146 -0.65 -14.00 -16.44
N GLY A 147 0.12 -13.08 -15.87
CA GLY A 147 -0.41 -11.83 -15.35
C GLY A 147 0.51 -11.14 -14.36
N THR A 148 0.04 -9.98 -13.90
CA THR A 148 0.65 -9.23 -12.81
C THR A 148 -0.18 -9.45 -11.54
N TYR A 149 0.49 -9.94 -10.52
CA TYR A 149 -0.04 -10.23 -9.19
C TYR A 149 0.90 -9.63 -8.15
N TRP A 150 0.58 -9.85 -6.89
CA TRP A 150 1.42 -9.42 -5.78
C TRP A 150 1.26 -10.38 -4.63
N TYR A 151 2.15 -10.27 -3.66
CA TYR A 151 2.14 -11.08 -2.46
C TYR A 151 2.37 -10.19 -1.24
N HIS A 152 1.75 -10.52 -0.11
CA HIS A 152 1.85 -9.73 1.12
C HIS A 152 1.59 -10.58 2.36
N SER A 153 1.98 -10.07 3.54
CA SER A 153 1.62 -10.74 4.79
C SER A 153 0.12 -10.70 5.07
N HIS A 154 -0.42 -11.77 5.67
CA HIS A 154 -1.84 -11.90 5.99
C HIS A 154 -2.11 -12.34 7.45
N GLN A 155 -1.12 -12.26 8.34
CA GLN A 155 -1.31 -12.57 9.78
C GLN A 155 -1.90 -11.39 10.56
N ASP A 156 -1.28 -10.22 10.45
CA ASP A 156 -1.80 -8.94 10.95
C ASP A 156 -1.74 -7.97 9.77
N SER A 157 -2.65 -8.22 8.81
CA SER A 157 -2.51 -7.74 7.44
C SER A 157 -2.36 -6.23 7.34
N VAL A 158 -3.07 -5.46 8.17
CA VAL A 158 -3.00 -3.99 8.14
C VAL A 158 -1.61 -3.54 8.59
N ASN A 159 -1.20 -3.90 9.80
CA ASN A 159 0.05 -3.39 10.37
C ASN A 159 1.29 -3.97 9.68
N GLN A 160 1.27 -5.23 9.28
CA GLN A 160 2.41 -5.88 8.65
C GLN A 160 2.60 -5.44 7.19
N LEU A 161 1.51 -5.17 6.48
CA LEU A 161 1.57 -4.58 5.14
C LEU A 161 2.11 -3.15 5.20
N ASP A 162 1.58 -2.32 6.10
CA ASP A 162 2.00 -0.93 6.29
C ASP A 162 3.46 -0.82 6.77
N ARG A 163 3.98 -1.87 7.42
CA ARG A 163 5.41 -1.99 7.79
C ARG A 163 6.30 -2.43 6.63
N GLY A 164 5.74 -2.86 5.49
CA GLY A 164 6.48 -3.11 4.27
C GLY A 164 6.52 -4.57 3.78
N LEU A 165 5.75 -5.49 4.37
CA LEU A 165 5.73 -6.90 3.97
C LEU A 165 4.84 -7.14 2.75
N TYR A 166 5.31 -6.70 1.58
CA TYR A 166 4.67 -6.95 0.28
C TYR A 166 5.68 -6.97 -0.86
N GLY A 167 5.30 -7.51 -2.02
CA GLY A 167 6.12 -7.52 -3.24
C GLY A 167 5.33 -7.98 -4.46
N ALA A 168 5.92 -7.84 -5.65
CA ALA A 168 5.26 -8.20 -6.91
C ALA A 168 5.48 -9.67 -7.28
N LEU A 169 4.47 -10.29 -7.88
CA LEU A 169 4.53 -11.60 -8.52
C LEU A 169 4.14 -11.45 -9.99
N ILE A 170 5.06 -11.73 -10.91
CA ILE A 170 4.79 -11.74 -12.34
C ILE A 170 4.86 -13.16 -12.86
N VAL A 171 3.76 -13.62 -13.46
CA VAL A 171 3.74 -14.87 -14.23
C VAL A 171 3.84 -14.51 -15.71
N GLU A 172 4.99 -14.80 -16.32
CA GLU A 172 5.30 -14.45 -17.70
C GLU A 172 4.60 -15.39 -18.69
N ASP A 173 3.93 -14.84 -19.70
CA ASP A 173 3.57 -15.60 -20.90
C ASP A 173 4.81 -15.72 -21.79
N THR A 174 5.12 -16.93 -22.23
CA THR A 174 6.28 -17.20 -23.09
C THR A 174 6.07 -16.77 -24.54
N ASN A 175 4.84 -16.42 -24.94
CA ASN A 175 4.51 -16.01 -26.30
C ASN A 175 4.53 -14.49 -26.51
N GLU A 176 4.47 -13.72 -25.42
CA GLU A 176 4.44 -12.26 -25.48
C GLU A 176 5.83 -11.69 -25.74
N LYS A 177 5.88 -10.58 -26.49
CA LYS A 177 7.11 -9.86 -26.83
C LYS A 177 6.93 -8.38 -26.51
N TYR A 178 7.91 -7.81 -25.84
CA TYR A 178 7.94 -6.40 -25.47
C TYR A 178 9.36 -5.86 -25.64
N ASP A 179 9.49 -4.58 -26.00
CA ASP A 179 10.79 -3.90 -26.01
C ASP A 179 11.25 -3.58 -24.58
N LYS A 180 10.29 -3.27 -23.70
CA LYS A 180 10.50 -2.89 -22.30
C LYS A 180 9.33 -3.37 -21.44
N ASP A 181 9.65 -3.82 -20.24
CA ASP A 181 8.70 -4.28 -19.22
C ASP A 181 9.15 -3.71 -17.88
N TYR A 182 8.27 -2.93 -17.24
CA TYR A 182 8.51 -2.26 -15.98
C TYR A 182 7.37 -2.55 -15.02
N THR A 183 7.72 -2.97 -13.81
CA THR A 183 6.79 -3.06 -12.70
C THR A 183 6.87 -1.80 -11.86
N LEU A 184 5.72 -1.18 -11.63
CA LEU A 184 5.58 -0.04 -10.72
C LEU A 184 4.75 -0.50 -9.52
N MET A 185 5.37 -0.51 -8.34
CA MET A 185 4.66 -0.72 -7.07
C MET A 185 4.47 0.65 -6.42
N LEU A 186 3.20 0.97 -6.13
CA LEU A 186 2.79 2.23 -5.54
C LEU A 186 2.43 1.99 -4.08
N ASP A 187 2.96 2.83 -3.21
CA ASP A 187 2.70 2.76 -1.77
C ASP A 187 2.85 4.15 -1.15
N GLU A 188 2.21 4.37 -0.01
CA GLU A 188 2.35 5.57 0.81
C GLU A 188 2.86 5.20 2.20
N TRP A 189 3.73 6.04 2.76
CA TRP A 189 4.33 5.79 4.07
C TRP A 189 3.90 6.87 5.06
N VAL A 190 3.37 6.43 6.20
CA VAL A 190 3.19 7.30 7.36
C VAL A 190 4.55 7.55 7.98
N THR A 191 4.94 8.84 8.07
CA THR A 191 6.30 9.23 8.51
C THR A 191 6.33 10.00 9.82
N ASP A 192 5.16 10.26 10.42
CA ASP A 192 5.08 10.90 11.74
C ASP A 192 5.64 9.95 12.80
N LYS A 193 6.62 10.44 13.57
CA LYS A 193 7.29 9.66 14.62
C LYS A 193 6.34 9.22 15.72
N GLU A 194 5.26 9.96 15.98
CA GLU A 194 4.26 9.55 16.97
C GLU A 194 3.35 8.44 16.46
N GLU A 195 3.18 8.31 15.14
CA GLU A 195 2.35 7.26 14.53
C GLU A 195 3.14 5.99 14.22
N ILE A 196 4.42 6.09 13.86
CA ILE A 196 5.31 4.94 13.59
C ILE A 196 5.49 4.02 14.82
N ASN A 197 5.41 4.58 16.04
CA ASN A 197 5.70 3.85 17.29
C ASN A 197 4.45 3.37 18.04
N LYS A 198 3.26 3.55 17.47
CA LYS A 198 2.02 2.92 17.98
C LYS A 198 1.95 1.47 17.54
#